data_AF-A0A535JIK4-F1
#
_entry.id   AF-A0A535JIK4-F1
#
_cell.length_a   1.000
_cell.length_b   1.000
_cell.length_c   1.000
_cell.angle_alpha   90.00
_cell.angle_beta   90.00
_cell.angle_gamma   90.00
#
_symmetry.space_group_name_H-M   'P 1'
#
loop_
_entity.id
_entity.type
_entity.pdbx_description
1 polymer ?
#
loop_
_entity_poly.entity_id
_entity_poly.type
_entity_poly.pdbx_seq_one_letter_code
_entity_poly.pdbx_strand_id
1 'polypeptide(L)' 'MSGSTITALEAVDVRFPTSRTLAGSDAMNTAPDYSAAYVILRTDRGDNLAGHGLTFTIGRGTEVVVAAENALRPLI' A
#
# COMPACT_ATOMS: atom_id res chain seq x y z
N MET A 1 -6.29 -15.76 -25.52
CA MET A 1 -6.29 -14.82 -24.39
C MET A 1 -5.86 -13.48 -24.93
N SER A 2 -6.68 -12.42 -24.81
CA SER A 2 -6.18 -11.07 -25.07
C SER A 2 -5.23 -10.74 -23.91
N GLY A 3 -3.95 -10.55 -24.19
CA GLY A 3 -3.00 -10.08 -23.18
C GLY A 3 -3.42 -8.70 -22.66
N SER A 4 -2.83 -8.30 -21.54
CA SER A 4 -2.93 -6.94 -21.04
C SER A 4 -1.56 -6.51 -20.52
N THR A 5 -1.27 -5.22 -20.65
CA THR A 5 -0.02 -4.62 -20.22
C THR A 5 -0.26 -3.76 -18.98
N ILE A 6 0.60 -3.91 -17.97
CA ILE A 6 0.62 -3.00 -16.83
C ILE A 6 1.18 -1.66 -17.32
N THR A 7 0.47 -0.57 -17.03
CA THR A 7 0.80 0.77 -17.55
C THR A 7 1.22 1.74 -16.46
N ALA A 8 0.89 1.46 -15.20
CA ALA A 8 1.29 2.31 -14.08
C ALA A 8 1.25 1.55 -12.75
N LEU A 9 2.06 2.05 -11.81
CA LEU A 9 1.97 1.75 -10.39
C LEU A 9 1.71 3.04 -9.62
N GLU A 10 0.69 3.00 -8.78
CA GLU A 10 0.31 4.06 -7.85
C GLU A 10 0.48 3.52 -6.43
N ALA A 11 1.25 4.21 -5.59
CA ALA A 11 1.47 3.84 -4.19
C ALA A 11 0.93 4.96 -3.29
N VAL A 12 0.12 4.59 -2.30
CA VAL A 12 -0.63 5.50 -1.43
C VAL A 12 -0.32 5.18 0.03
N ASP A 13 0.03 6.21 0.81
CA ASP A 13 0.20 6.11 2.26
C ASP A 13 -1.17 6.27 2.94
N VAL A 14 -1.68 5.18 3.51
CA VAL A 14 -2.99 5.14 4.19
C VAL A 14 -2.76 4.85 5.67
N ARG A 15 -3.30 5.69 6.56
CA ARG A 15 -3.16 5.51 8.02
C ARG A 15 -4.50 5.64 8.74
N PHE A 16 -4.78 4.70 9.62
CA PHE A 16 -5.95 4.72 10.49
C PHE A 16 -5.53 5.03 11.93
N PRO A 17 -6.20 5.96 12.63
CA PRO A 17 -5.78 6.39 13.97
C PRO A 17 -6.22 5.40 15.06
N THR A 18 -5.84 4.13 14.94
CA THR A 18 -6.19 3.05 15.88
C THR A 18 -5.60 3.26 17.27
N SER A 19 -4.52 4.05 17.38
CA SER A 19 -3.93 4.44 18.66
C SER A 19 -4.91 5.19 19.57
N ARG A 20 -5.93 5.88 19.03
CA ARG A 20 -6.94 6.60 19.81
C ARG A 20 -7.75 5.69 20.74
N THR A 21 -7.91 4.43 20.38
CA THR A 21 -8.61 3.43 21.19
C THR A 21 -7.69 2.30 21.65
N LEU A 22 -6.38 2.43 21.41
CA LEU A 22 -5.37 1.39 21.63
C LEU A 22 -5.71 0.05 20.95
N ALA A 23 -6.43 0.10 19.83
CA ALA A 23 -6.75 -1.12 19.10
C ALA A 23 -5.46 -1.71 18.51
N GLY A 24 -5.18 -2.97 18.83
CA GLY A 24 -3.96 -3.65 18.38
C GLY A 24 -2.72 -3.41 19.24
N SER A 25 -2.84 -2.72 20.38
CA SER A 25 -1.70 -2.54 21.30
C SER A 25 -1.19 -3.88 21.84
N ASP A 26 0.13 -4.01 21.96
CA ASP A 26 0.78 -5.13 22.62
C ASP A 26 1.95 -4.66 23.50
N ALA A 27 2.70 -5.60 24.10
CA ALA A 27 3.81 -5.29 25.01
C ALA A 27 4.99 -4.55 24.35
N MET A 28 5.15 -4.70 23.03
CA MET A 28 6.19 -4.04 22.23
C MET A 28 5.63 -2.80 21.51
N ASN A 29 4.45 -2.93 20.91
CA ASN A 29 3.79 -1.91 20.09
C ASN A 29 2.62 -1.31 20.87
N THR A 30 2.91 -0.39 21.78
CA THR A 30 1.92 0.09 22.77
C THR A 30 0.80 0.96 22.20
N ALA A 31 1.04 1.69 21.10
CA ALA A 31 0.06 2.57 20.47
C ALA A 31 0.22 2.60 18.94
N PRO A 32 -0.14 1.50 18.23
CA PRO A 32 0.01 1.42 16.79
C PRO A 32 -1.08 2.21 16.07
N ASP A 33 -0.71 2.84 14.96
CA ASP A 33 -1.67 3.36 13.97
C ASP A 33 -1.63 2.44 12.75
N TYR A 34 -2.57 1.50 12.68
CA TYR A 34 -2.64 0.53 11.58
C TYR A 34 -2.66 1.28 10.25
N SER A 35 -1.68 0.94 9.41
CA SER A 35 -1.38 1.68 8.20
C SER A 35 -1.06 0.73 7.05
N ALA A 36 -1.19 1.21 5.84
CA ALA A 36 -0.89 0.48 4.62
C ALA A 36 -0.12 1.37 3.65
N ALA A 37 1.01 0.85 3.15
CA ALA A 37 1.48 1.24 1.84
C ALA A 37 0.61 0.47 0.83
N TYR A 38 -0.31 1.17 0.17
CA TYR A 38 -1.32 0.58 -0.70
C TYR A 38 -0.91 0.79 -2.15
N VAL A 39 -0.83 -0.30 -2.93
CA VAL A 39 -0.38 -0.27 -4.32
C VAL A 39 -1.51 -0.64 -5.28
N ILE A 40 -1.62 0.12 -6.37
CA ILE A 40 -2.54 -0.13 -7.48
C ILE A 40 -1.72 -0.26 -8.76
N LEU A 41 -1.85 -1.40 -9.44
CA LEU A 41 -1.30 -1.64 -10.77
C LEU A 41 -2.39 -1.42 -11.81
N ARG A 42 -2.24 -0.38 -12.63
CA ARG A 42 -3.19 -0.07 -13.72
C ARG A 42 -2.83 -0.88 -14.96
N THR A 43 -3.85 -1.21 -15.73
CA THR A 43 -3.67 -1.87 -17.04
C THR A 43 -4.19 -0.99 -18.17
N ASP A 44 -3.87 -1.37 -19.41
CA ASP A 44 -4.33 -0.74 -20.64
C ASP A 44 -5.77 -1.14 -21.06
N ARG A 45 -6.45 -1.99 -20.29
CA ARG A 45 -7.78 -2.48 -20.68
C ARG A 45 -8.86 -1.43 -20.48
N GLY A 46 -9.76 -1.33 -21.47
CA GLY A 46 -10.91 -0.42 -21.43
C GLY A 46 -12.00 -0.78 -20.41
N ASP A 47 -11.92 -1.95 -19.76
CA ASP A 47 -12.79 -2.34 -18.65
C ASP A 47 -12.28 -1.92 -17.27
N ASN A 48 -11.18 -1.15 -17.22
CA ASN A 48 -10.53 -0.66 -16.00
C ASN A 48 -10.01 -1.77 -15.08
N LEU A 49 -9.58 -2.91 -15.63
CA LEU A 49 -8.90 -3.94 -14.85
C LEU A 49 -7.67 -3.35 -14.12
N ALA A 50 -7.57 -3.60 -12.83
CA ALA A 50 -6.45 -3.16 -11.99
C ALA A 50 -6.09 -4.24 -10.96
N GLY A 51 -4.80 -4.32 -10.63
CA GLY A 51 -4.30 -5.14 -9.52
C GLY A 51 -4.18 -4.30 -8.26
N HIS A 52 -4.55 -4.86 -7.11
CA HIS A 52 -4.52 -4.17 -5.82
C HIS A 52 -3.71 -5.00 -4.81
N GLY A 53 -2.83 -4.34 -4.06
CA GLY A 53 -2.01 -4.97 -3.03
C GLY A 53 -1.68 -3.99 -1.91
N LEU A 54 -1.14 -4.50 -0.80
CA LEU A 54 -0.67 -3.67 0.30
C LEU A 54 0.43 -4.33 1.11
N THR A 55 1.26 -3.49 1.73
CA THR A 55 2.13 -3.86 2.86
C THR A 55 1.60 -3.23 4.14
N PHE A 56 1.34 -4.06 5.16
CA PHE A 56 0.90 -3.60 6.48
C PHE A 56 2.06 -2.99 7.27
N THR A 57 1.77 -1.87 7.94
CA THR A 57 2.66 -1.17 8.88
C THR A 57 1.85 -0.61 10.05
N ILE A 58 2.52 -0.10 11.08
CA ILE A 58 1.88 0.43 12.30
C ILE A 58 2.08 1.93 12.51
N GLY A 59 2.20 2.71 11.43
CA GLY A 59 2.19 4.18 11.47
C GLY A 59 3.46 4.81 10.93
N ARG A 60 4.41 5.15 11.82
CA ARG A 60 5.69 5.71 11.37
C ARG A 60 6.44 4.71 10.47
N GLY A 61 7.00 5.19 9.36
CA GLY A 61 7.72 4.35 8.40
C GLY A 61 6.88 3.88 7.22
N THR A 62 5.56 4.06 7.21
CA THR A 62 4.72 3.76 6.03
C THR A 62 5.20 4.52 4.80
N GLU A 63 5.63 5.77 4.96
CA GLU A 63 6.15 6.61 3.89
C GLU A 63 7.42 6.04 3.25
N VAL A 64 8.23 5.30 4.01
CA VAL A 64 9.44 4.63 3.52
C VAL A 64 9.07 3.41 2.68
N VAL A 65 8.06 2.64 3.10
CA VAL A 65 7.55 1.51 2.33
C VAL A 65 6.93 1.99 1.01
N VAL A 66 6.16 3.08 1.03
CA VAL A 66 5.64 3.72 -0.20
C VAL A 66 6.78 4.16 -1.12
N ALA A 67 7.88 4.71 -0.59
CA ALA A 67 9.04 5.04 -1.40
C ALA A 67 9.68 3.79 -2.02
N ALA A 68 9.75 2.67 -1.29
CA ALA A 68 10.23 1.40 -1.82
C ALA A 68 9.34 0.85 -2.94
N GLU A 69 8.01 0.91 -2.79
CA GLU A 69 7.06 0.52 -3.86
C GLU A 69 7.25 1.39 -5.11
N ASN A 70 7.41 2.70 -4.95
CA ASN A 70 7.69 3.60 -6.07
C ASN A 70 9.02 3.30 -6.75
N ALA A 71 10.04 2.84 -6.02
CA ALA A 71 11.32 2.44 -6.60
C ALA A 71 11.23 1.19 -7.49
N LEU A 72 10.18 0.36 -7.32
CA LEU A 72 9.93 -0.83 -8.15
C LEU A 72 9.23 -0.53 -9.48
N ARG A 73 8.75 0.71 -9.70
CA ARG A 73 8.08 1.14 -10.95
C ARG A 73 8.79 0.73 -12.25
N PRO A 74 10.13 0.75 -12.37
CA PRO A 74 10.80 0.37 -13.61
C PRO A 74 10.79 -1.14 -13.93
N LEU A 75 10.33 -1.98 -13.01
CA LEU A 75 10.35 -3.45 -13.15
C LEU A 75 9.04 -4.03 -13.69
N ILE A 76 8.03 -3.20 -13.88
CA ILE A 76 6.65 -3.58 -14.23
C ILE A 76 6.21 -2.95 -15.55
#